data_AF-A0A929ZVC0-F1
#
_entry.id   AF-A0A929ZVC0-F1
#
_cell.length_a   1.000
_cell.length_b   1.000
_cell.length_c   1.000
_cell.angle_alpha   90.00
_cell.angle_beta   90.00
_cell.angle_gamma   90.00
#
_symmetry.space_group_name_H-M   'P 1'
#
loop_
_entity.id
_entity.type
_entity.pdbx_description
1 polymer ?
#
loop_
_entity_poly.entity_id
_entity_poly.type
_entity_poly.pdbx_seq_one_letter_code
_entity_poly.pdbx_strand_id
1 'polypeptide(L)'
;MWKRFYINNRFFHILAGVGLCYVLAFFFPELTWFAHGVLCLLAVLFIVDSLLLFNQKDAIYSQRILPEKLSNGDENSVKIDIKNNYPFRVDLKIIDEIPFQFQKRDFLIKKTILPQGSSFFEYILIPKERGEYVFGGLNIYAKSPIGLVSRKFVFQKEASLPSYPSFVHLRKYELMALQN
;
A
#
# COMPACT_ATOMS: atom_id res chain seq x y z
N MET A 1 10.58 1.00 -15.56
CA MET A 1 10.43 2.33 -14.92
C MET A 1 8.95 2.74 -14.76
N TRP A 2 8.12 2.63 -15.81
CA TRP A 2 6.73 3.12 -15.84
C TRP A 2 5.72 2.35 -14.96
N LYS A 3 5.96 1.06 -14.66
CA LYS A 3 5.08 0.23 -13.81
C LYS A 3 4.96 0.71 -12.33
N ARG A 4 5.72 1.74 -11.93
CA ARG A 4 5.78 2.25 -10.55
C ARG A 4 5.14 3.65 -10.39
N PHE A 5 4.68 4.26 -11.48
CA PHE A 5 4.17 5.63 -11.49
C PHE A 5 2.64 5.63 -11.62
N TYR A 6 1.95 6.32 -10.71
CA TYR A 6 0.49 6.37 -10.68
C TYR A 6 0.01 7.81 -10.47
N ILE A 7 -0.94 8.27 -11.26
CA ILE A 7 -1.57 9.59 -11.10
C ILE A 7 -2.80 9.44 -10.22
N ASN A 8 -2.93 10.30 -9.22
CA ASN A 8 -4.06 10.27 -8.29
C ASN A 8 -5.25 11.07 -8.83
N ASN A 9 -6.46 10.72 -8.38
CA ASN A 9 -7.70 11.43 -8.73
C ASN A 9 -7.64 12.95 -8.45
N ARG A 10 -6.87 13.38 -7.45
CA ARG A 10 -6.66 14.80 -7.15
C ARG A 10 -6.18 15.60 -8.37
N PHE A 11 -5.25 15.05 -9.15
CA PHE A 11 -4.77 15.68 -10.37
C PHE A 11 -5.91 15.87 -11.39
N PHE A 12 -6.70 14.82 -11.62
CA PHE A 12 -7.81 14.87 -12.57
C PHE A 12 -8.93 15.82 -12.13
N HIS A 13 -9.24 15.91 -10.84
CA HIS A 13 -10.21 16.88 -10.34
C HIS A 13 -9.75 18.33 -10.53
N ILE A 14 -8.47 18.63 -10.26
CA ILE A 14 -7.93 19.98 -10.48
C ILE A 14 -7.90 20.28 -11.98
N LEU A 15 -7.46 19.33 -12.81
CA LEU A 15 -7.42 19.49 -14.26
C LEU A 15 -8.82 19.72 -14.86
N ALA A 16 -9.83 19.00 -14.38
CA ALA A 16 -11.22 19.22 -14.77
C ALA A 16 -11.72 20.60 -14.36
N GLY A 17 -11.36 21.08 -13.16
CA GLY A 17 -11.64 22.45 -12.72
C GLY A 17 -10.99 23.50 -13.61
N VAL A 18 -9.73 23.30 -14.02
CA VAL A 18 -9.04 24.18 -14.98
C VAL A 18 -9.76 24.16 -16.34
N GLY A 19 -10.18 22.99 -16.83
CA GLY A 19 -10.97 22.87 -18.05
C GLY A 19 -12.29 23.65 -17.98
N LEU A 20 -13.00 23.56 -16.85
CA LEU A 20 -14.22 24.36 -16.62
C LEU A 20 -13.91 25.87 -16.60
N CYS A 21 -12.80 26.30 -15.98
CA CYS A 21 -12.38 27.70 -16.04
C CYS A 21 -12.15 28.18 -17.48
N TYR A 22 -11.57 27.36 -18.35
CA TYR A 22 -11.43 27.71 -19.77
C TYR A 22 -12.78 27.81 -20.49
N VAL A 23 -13.75 26.95 -20.18
CA VAL A 23 -15.11 27.07 -20.73
C VAL A 23 -15.75 28.40 -20.31
N LEU A 24 -15.60 28.80 -19.05
CA LEU A 24 -16.10 30.08 -18.55
C LEU A 24 -15.34 31.28 -19.13
N ALA A 25 -14.05 31.13 -19.43
CA ALA A 25 -13.22 32.17 -20.02
C ALA A 25 -13.68 32.58 -21.43
N PHE A 26 -14.45 31.73 -22.12
CA PHE A 26 -15.14 32.11 -23.35
C PHE A 26 -16.10 33.29 -23.15
N PHE A 27 -16.80 33.34 -22.02
CA PHE A 27 -17.73 34.44 -21.68
C PHE A 27 -17.02 35.59 -20.98
N PHE A 28 -15.97 35.30 -20.23
CA PHE A 28 -15.22 36.27 -19.43
C PHE A 28 -13.73 36.20 -19.81
N PRO A 29 -13.26 36.99 -20.80
CA PRO A 29 -11.91 36.89 -21.33
C PRO A 29 -10.80 37.02 -20.27
N GLU A 30 -11.04 37.83 -19.23
CA GLU A 30 -10.11 38.02 -18.09
C GLU A 30 -9.78 36.71 -17.35
N LEU A 31 -10.69 35.73 -17.35
CA LEU A 31 -10.49 34.43 -16.70
C LEU A 31 -9.44 33.57 -17.42
N THR A 32 -9.10 33.91 -18.67
CA THR A 32 -8.10 33.19 -19.47
C THR A 32 -6.73 33.22 -18.81
N TRP A 33 -6.27 34.38 -18.35
CA TRP A 33 -4.97 34.51 -17.67
C TRP A 33 -4.92 33.73 -16.36
N PHE A 34 -6.04 33.74 -15.62
CA PHE A 34 -6.18 32.95 -14.40
C PHE A 34 -6.09 31.44 -14.70
N ALA A 35 -6.81 30.95 -15.71
CA ALA A 35 -6.79 29.54 -16.11
C ALA A 35 -5.37 29.07 -16.53
N HIS A 36 -4.64 29.89 -17.29
CA HIS A 36 -3.24 29.62 -17.63
C HIS A 36 -2.35 29.57 -16.38
N GLY A 37 -2.52 30.51 -15.45
CA GLY A 37 -1.78 30.54 -14.19
C GLY A 37 -1.97 29.27 -13.37
N VAL A 38 -3.22 28.83 -13.20
CA VAL A 38 -3.54 27.59 -12.48
C VAL A 38 -3.01 26.35 -13.21
N LEU A 39 -3.09 26.31 -14.54
CA LEU A 39 -2.55 25.20 -15.34
C LEU A 39 -1.02 25.10 -15.19
N CYS A 40 -0.31 26.22 -15.31
CA CYS A 40 1.14 26.27 -15.11
C CYS A 40 1.52 25.85 -13.68
N LEU A 41 0.80 26.32 -12.67
CA LEU A 41 1.01 25.92 -11.29
C LEU A 41 0.80 24.40 -11.11
N LEU A 42 -0.27 23.84 -11.68
CA LEU A 42 -0.53 22.40 -11.64
C LEU A 42 0.60 21.60 -12.30
N ALA A 43 1.10 22.06 -13.44
CA ALA A 43 2.23 21.43 -14.14
C ALA A 43 3.50 21.44 -13.29
N VAL A 44 3.83 22.59 -12.68
CA VAL A 44 4.98 22.71 -11.76
C VAL A 44 4.82 21.79 -10.55
N LEU A 45 3.65 21.80 -9.90
CA LEU A 45 3.38 20.92 -8.75
C LEU A 45 3.46 19.44 -9.12
N PHE A 46 2.99 19.06 -10.30
CA PHE A 46 3.08 17.68 -10.80
C PHE A 46 4.53 17.23 -11.00
N ILE A 47 5.38 18.10 -11.57
CA ILE A 47 6.81 17.84 -11.75
C ILE A 47 7.49 17.74 -10.38
N VAL A 48 7.26 18.71 -9.49
CA VAL A 48 7.83 18.72 -8.14
C VAL A 48 7.44 17.47 -7.36
N ASP A 49 6.16 17.09 -7.37
CA ASP A 49 5.67 15.88 -6.69
C ASP A 49 6.32 14.60 -7.24
N SER A 50 6.46 14.52 -8.56
CA SER A 50 7.15 13.41 -9.23
C SER A 50 8.63 13.35 -8.82
N LEU A 51 9.33 14.47 -8.81
CA LEU A 51 10.73 14.53 -8.39
C LEU A 51 10.90 14.13 -6.92
N LEU A 52 10.06 14.67 -6.02
CA LEU A 52 10.09 14.33 -4.60
C LEU A 52 9.96 12.83 -4.35
N LEU A 53 9.05 12.16 -5.07
CA LEU A 53 8.82 10.73 -4.91
C LEU A 53 9.87 9.85 -5.61
N PHE A 54 10.48 10.28 -6.70
CA PHE A 54 11.35 9.41 -7.51
C PHE A 54 12.86 9.67 -7.35
N ASN A 55 13.26 10.78 -6.75
CA ASN A 55 14.68 11.12 -6.57
C ASN A 55 15.39 10.18 -5.56
N GLN A 56 14.68 9.68 -4.55
CA GLN A 56 15.25 8.79 -3.54
C GLN A 56 15.03 7.31 -3.89
N LYS A 57 16.10 6.52 -4.05
CA LYS A 57 15.98 5.11 -4.45
C LYS A 57 15.29 4.25 -3.39
N ASP A 58 15.82 4.24 -2.17
CA ASP A 58 15.36 3.41 -1.04
C ASP A 58 14.45 4.17 -0.09
N ALA A 59 13.43 4.81 -0.65
CA ALA A 59 12.59 5.75 0.09
C ALA A 59 11.55 5.09 1.00
N ILE A 60 11.16 3.86 0.70
CA ILE A 60 10.29 3.02 1.55
C ILE A 60 10.97 1.67 1.68
N TYR A 61 11.06 1.17 2.91
CA TYR A 61 11.38 -0.22 3.20
C TYR A 61 10.14 -0.89 3.79
N SER A 62 9.91 -2.16 3.46
CA SER A 62 8.85 -2.94 4.09
C SER A 62 9.14 -4.42 4.09
N GLN A 63 8.65 -5.09 5.13
CA GLN A 63 8.75 -6.52 5.33
C GLN A 63 7.46 -7.08 5.94
N ARG A 64 6.86 -8.06 5.26
CA ARG A 64 5.87 -9.01 5.74
C ARG A 64 6.58 -10.09 6.56
N ILE A 65 6.16 -10.24 7.81
CA ILE A 65 6.62 -11.25 8.74
C ILE A 65 5.49 -12.27 8.88
N LEU A 66 5.76 -13.47 8.36
CA LEU A 66 4.84 -14.60 8.40
C LEU A 66 5.23 -15.54 9.56
N PRO A 67 4.27 -16.29 10.14
CA PRO A 67 4.62 -17.41 11.01
C PRO A 67 5.37 -18.49 10.21
N GLU A 68 6.03 -19.42 10.89
CA GLU A 68 6.73 -20.55 10.24
C GLU A 68 5.78 -21.48 9.48
N LYS A 69 4.52 -21.54 9.92
CA LYS A 69 3.47 -22.40 9.37
C LYS A 69 2.09 -21.87 9.75
N LEU A 70 1.11 -22.07 8.89
CA LEU A 70 -0.28 -21.73 9.18
C LEU A 70 -0.97 -22.86 9.95
N SER A 71 -1.73 -22.50 10.97
CA SER A 71 -2.56 -23.43 11.74
C SER A 71 -3.97 -23.46 11.16
N ASN A 72 -4.38 -24.59 10.59
CA ASN A 72 -5.70 -24.75 9.95
C ASN A 72 -6.84 -24.57 10.96
N GLY A 73 -7.81 -23.72 10.65
CA GLY A 73 -8.95 -23.41 11.52
C GLY A 73 -8.66 -22.44 12.68
N ASP A 74 -7.41 -22.05 12.90
CA ASP A 74 -7.02 -21.12 13.96
C ASP A 74 -6.64 -19.73 13.40
N GLU A 75 -6.54 -18.74 14.29
CA GLU A 75 -6.05 -17.41 13.95
C GLU A 75 -4.54 -17.40 13.71
N ASN A 76 -4.11 -16.88 12.57
CA ASN A 76 -2.71 -16.70 12.21
C ASN A 76 -2.43 -15.21 11.99
N SER A 77 -1.52 -14.64 12.78
CA SER A 77 -1.11 -13.24 12.66
C SER A 77 -0.09 -13.07 11.54
N VAL A 78 -0.40 -12.18 10.59
CA VAL A 78 0.53 -11.68 9.58
C VAL A 78 0.90 -10.25 9.97
N LYS A 79 2.20 -10.00 10.10
CA LYS A 79 2.75 -8.73 10.54
C LYS A 79 3.39 -8.02 9.36
N ILE A 80 3.26 -6.70 9.29
CA ILE A 80 3.91 -5.87 8.28
C ILE A 80 4.66 -4.75 9.00
N ASP A 81 5.97 -4.70 8.77
CA ASP A 81 6.83 -3.59 9.15
C ASP A 81 7.06 -2.70 7.93
N ILE A 82 6.99 -1.37 8.13
CA ILE A 82 7.23 -0.36 7.12
C ILE A 82 8.07 0.75 7.72
N LYS A 83 9.10 1.17 6.99
CA LYS A 83 9.89 2.35 7.29
C LYS A 83 9.78 3.38 6.18
N ASN A 84 9.51 4.62 6.57
CA ASN A 84 9.55 5.78 5.70
C ASN A 84 10.93 6.42 5.77
N ASN A 85 11.70 6.36 4.69
CA ASN A 85 13.00 7.03 4.59
C ASN A 85 12.91 8.39 3.88
N TYR A 86 11.73 8.83 3.43
CA TYR A 86 11.58 10.18 2.90
C TYR A 86 11.79 11.23 4.01
N PRO A 87 12.28 12.43 3.67
CA PRO A 87 12.37 13.56 4.59
C PRO A 87 11.01 14.23 4.86
N PHE A 88 9.92 13.68 4.34
CA PHE A 88 8.56 14.19 4.51
C PHE A 88 7.60 13.07 4.92
N ARG A 89 6.43 13.46 5.45
CA ARG A 89 5.35 12.51 5.77
C ARG A 89 4.81 11.86 4.49
N VAL A 90 4.53 10.56 4.55
CA VAL A 90 3.94 9.82 3.43
C VAL A 90 2.60 9.22 3.83
N ASP A 91 1.63 9.32 2.93
CA ASP A 91 0.40 8.54 3.01
C ASP A 91 0.57 7.28 2.16
N LEU A 92 0.41 6.12 2.78
CA LEU A 92 0.59 4.82 2.18
C LEU A 92 -0.76 4.13 1.98
N LYS A 93 -0.96 3.56 0.79
CA LYS A 93 -1.94 2.49 0.54
C LYS A 93 -1.19 1.18 0.41
N ILE A 94 -1.46 0.24 1.30
CA ILE A 94 -0.77 -1.04 1.41
C ILE A 94 -1.77 -2.13 1.02
N ILE A 95 -1.41 -2.92 0.01
CA ILE A 95 -2.19 -4.02 -0.52
C ILE A 95 -1.28 -5.25 -0.46
N ASP A 96 -1.60 -6.15 0.45
CA ASP A 96 -0.95 -7.45 0.51
C ASP A 96 -1.74 -8.44 -0.34
N GLU A 97 -1.09 -9.08 -1.31
CA GLU A 97 -1.72 -10.08 -2.17
C GLU A 97 -1.90 -11.39 -1.38
N ILE A 98 -2.98 -11.44 -0.59
CA ILE A 98 -3.35 -12.58 0.23
C ILE A 98 -3.71 -13.78 -0.67
N PRO A 99 -3.32 -15.02 -0.30
CA PRO A 99 -3.62 -16.22 -1.07
C PRO A 99 -5.11 -16.35 -1.42
N PHE A 100 -5.40 -16.83 -2.63
CA PHE A 100 -6.77 -16.87 -3.17
C PHE A 100 -7.74 -17.69 -2.31
N GLN A 101 -7.23 -18.71 -1.58
CA GLN A 101 -7.99 -19.57 -0.68
C GLN A 101 -8.69 -18.77 0.43
N PHE A 102 -8.16 -17.61 0.82
CA PHE A 102 -8.81 -16.74 1.80
C PHE A 102 -9.97 -15.92 1.23
N GLN A 103 -10.12 -15.85 -0.10
CA GLN A 103 -11.13 -15.06 -0.80
C GLN A 103 -11.14 -13.56 -0.45
N LYS A 104 -10.05 -13.02 0.11
CA LYS A 104 -9.91 -11.60 0.50
C LYS A 104 -9.25 -10.79 -0.62
N ARG A 105 -10.04 -10.33 -1.61
CA ARG A 105 -9.53 -9.57 -2.77
C ARG A 105 -9.38 -8.06 -2.54
N ASP A 106 -10.22 -7.48 -1.68
CA ASP A 106 -10.25 -6.03 -1.44
C ASP A 106 -9.42 -5.59 -0.22
N PHE A 107 -8.38 -6.34 0.11
CA PHE A 107 -7.54 -6.06 1.27
C PHE A 107 -6.70 -4.80 1.04
N LEU A 108 -7.00 -3.74 1.81
CA LEU A 108 -6.35 -2.44 1.71
C LEU A 108 -6.17 -1.84 3.11
N ILE A 109 -4.94 -1.45 3.41
CA ILE A 109 -4.59 -0.71 4.62
C ILE A 109 -4.09 0.67 4.24
N LYS A 110 -4.58 1.70 4.95
CA LYS A 110 -4.13 3.08 4.80
C LYS A 110 -3.38 3.50 6.06
N LYS A 111 -2.16 4.02 5.88
CA LYS A 111 -1.32 4.51 6.98
C LYS A 111 -0.61 5.79 6.58
N THR A 112 -0.49 6.72 7.51
CA THR A 112 0.38 7.89 7.36
C THR A 112 1.60 7.65 8.24
N ILE A 113 2.80 7.77 7.66
CA ILE A 113 4.07 7.61 8.37
C ILE A 113 4.83 8.94 8.32
N LEU A 114 5.26 9.41 9.49
CA LEU A 114 6.05 10.62 9.64
C LEU A 114 7.45 10.48 8.98
N PRO A 115 8.16 11.60 8.71
CA PRO A 115 9.51 11.55 8.15
C PRO A 115 10.44 10.67 8.96
N GLN A 116 11.25 9.83 8.31
CA GLN A 116 12.19 8.91 8.96
C GLN A 116 11.55 7.93 9.98
N GLY A 117 10.22 7.83 10.01
CA GLY A 117 9.47 7.03 10.97
C GLY A 117 9.24 5.60 10.49
N SER A 118 8.85 4.74 11.43
CA SER A 118 8.41 3.37 11.14
C SER A 118 6.97 3.15 11.60
N SER A 119 6.28 2.21 10.98
CA SER A 119 4.96 1.75 11.40
C SER A 119 4.90 0.24 11.30
N PHE A 120 4.44 -0.36 12.38
CA PHE A 120 4.19 -1.79 12.48
C PHE A 120 2.70 -2.02 12.65
N PHE A 121 2.16 -3.00 11.93
CA PHE A 121 0.79 -3.44 12.11
C PHE A 121 0.63 -4.92 11.79
N GLU A 122 -0.44 -5.51 12.29
CA GLU A 122 -0.78 -6.91 12.07
C GLU A 122 -2.22 -7.07 11.61
N TYR A 123 -2.47 -8.18 10.92
CA TYR A 123 -3.81 -8.60 10.54
C TYR A 123 -3.93 -10.12 10.62
N ILE A 124 -5.15 -10.59 10.87
CA ILE A 124 -5.42 -12.02 11.11
C ILE A 124 -5.96 -12.71 9.85
N LEU A 125 -5.44 -13.91 9.62
CA LEU A 125 -5.91 -14.85 8.61
C LEU A 125 -6.30 -16.18 9.28
N ILE A 126 -7.44 -16.74 8.85
CA ILE A 126 -7.94 -18.03 9.33
C ILE A 126 -8.00 -18.98 8.12
N PRO A 127 -6.99 -19.85 7.92
CA PRO A 127 -7.00 -20.83 6.84
C PRO A 127 -8.13 -21.84 7.06
N LYS A 128 -8.77 -22.25 5.97
CA LYS A 128 -9.93 -23.17 5.99
C LYS A 128 -9.58 -24.56 5.47
N GLU A 129 -8.45 -24.69 4.79
CA GLU A 129 -8.06 -25.90 4.08
C GLU A 129 -6.58 -26.18 4.34
N ARG A 130 -6.23 -27.47 4.37
CA ARG A 130 -4.82 -27.88 4.41
C ARG A 130 -4.21 -27.70 3.03
N GLY A 131 -2.97 -27.23 2.97
CA GLY A 131 -2.24 -27.09 1.71
C GLY A 131 -1.18 -26.00 1.78
N GLU A 132 -0.63 -25.66 0.61
CA GLU A 132 0.31 -24.55 0.47
C GLU A 132 -0.42 -23.25 0.16
N TYR A 133 -0.12 -22.22 0.94
CA TYR A 133 -0.63 -20.87 0.77
C TYR A 133 0.47 -20.00 0.18
N VAL A 134 0.26 -19.48 -1.03
CA VAL A 134 1.22 -18.61 -1.72
C VAL A 134 0.75 -17.17 -1.65
N PHE A 135 1.47 -16.36 -0.89
CA PHE A 135 1.25 -14.92 -0.86
C PHE A 135 1.90 -14.28 -2.09
N GLY A 136 1.18 -13.39 -2.75
CA GLY A 136 1.74 -12.56 -3.81
C GLY A 136 2.61 -11.42 -3.26
N GLY A 137 2.71 -10.34 -4.04
CA GLY A 137 3.49 -9.17 -3.68
C GLY A 137 2.84 -8.31 -2.60
N LEU A 138 3.68 -7.78 -1.70
CA LEU A 138 3.32 -6.68 -0.81
C LEU A 138 3.44 -5.36 -1.58
N ASN A 139 2.31 -4.84 -2.05
CA ASN A 139 2.24 -3.64 -2.87
C ASN A 139 1.99 -2.41 -1.99
N ILE A 140 2.89 -1.42 -2.06
CA ILE A 140 2.78 -0.17 -1.30
C ILE A 140 2.78 1.01 -2.24
N TYR A 141 1.73 1.84 -2.21
CA TYR A 141 1.64 3.08 -2.95
C TYR A 141 1.87 4.24 -2.00
N ALA A 142 2.99 4.94 -2.17
CA ALA A 142 3.36 6.09 -1.37
C ALA A 142 2.96 7.39 -2.07
N LYS A 143 2.29 8.27 -1.34
CA LYS A 143 1.84 9.59 -1.77
C LYS A 143 2.51 10.66 -0.90
N SER A 144 3.04 11.71 -1.53
CA SER A 144 3.59 12.87 -0.82
C SER A 144 2.46 13.76 -0.26
N PRO A 145 2.79 14.83 0.49
CA PRO A 145 1.80 15.85 0.90
C PRO A 145 1.11 16.57 -0.26
N ILE A 146 1.78 16.69 -1.43
CA ILE A 146 1.19 17.27 -2.65
C ILE A 146 0.12 16.31 -3.21
N GLY A 147 0.51 15.05 -3.36
CA GLY A 147 -0.41 13.95 -3.63
C GLY A 147 -1.13 13.98 -4.98
N LEU A 148 -0.50 14.57 -5.98
CA LEU A 148 -0.91 14.46 -7.39
C LEU A 148 -0.46 13.12 -7.98
N VAL A 149 0.69 12.60 -7.52
CA VAL A 149 1.30 11.35 -7.96
C VAL A 149 1.46 10.39 -6.77
N SER A 150 1.50 9.11 -7.08
CA SER A 150 1.88 8.04 -6.15
C SER A 150 2.98 7.17 -6.77
N ARG A 151 3.94 6.77 -5.95
CA ARG A 151 4.98 5.80 -6.32
C ARG A 151 4.69 4.43 -5.73
N LYS A 152 4.68 3.40 -6.57
CA LYS A 152 4.47 2.00 -6.17
C LYS A 152 5.79 1.31 -5.86
N PHE A 153 5.81 0.64 -4.72
CA PHE A 153 6.84 -0.29 -4.26
C PHE A 153 6.23 -1.70 -4.18
N VAL A 154 7.05 -2.72 -4.46
CA VAL A 154 6.62 -4.13 -4.39
C VAL A 154 7.70 -4.89 -3.65
N PHE A 155 7.32 -5.53 -2.54
CA PHE A 155 8.18 -6.33 -1.69
C PHE A 155 7.72 -7.79 -1.65
N GLN A 156 8.63 -8.72 -1.31
CA GLN A 156 8.37 -10.14 -1.04
C GLN A 156 7.35 -10.79 -1.98
N LYS A 157 7.74 -10.91 -3.25
CA LYS A 157 6.96 -11.64 -4.24
C LYS A 157 7.01 -13.13 -3.91
N GLU A 158 5.83 -13.77 -3.89
CA GLU A 158 5.69 -15.23 -3.86
C GLU A 158 6.32 -15.87 -2.61
N ALA A 159 5.81 -15.52 -1.43
CA ALA A 159 6.16 -16.25 -0.20
C ALA A 159 5.19 -17.41 -0.01
N SER A 160 5.69 -18.65 -0.06
CA SER A 160 4.88 -19.84 0.20
C SER A 160 4.94 -20.27 1.66
N LEU A 161 3.82 -20.76 2.18
CA LEU A 161 3.68 -21.16 3.56
C LEU A 161 2.77 -22.39 3.67
N PRO A 162 3.22 -23.50 4.29
CA PRO A 162 2.38 -24.67 4.49
C PRO A 162 1.35 -24.43 5.59
N SER A 163 0.13 -24.92 5.39
CA SER A 163 -0.91 -25.03 6.42
C SER A 163 -1.02 -26.46 6.94
N TYR A 164 -0.86 -26.62 8.25
CA TYR A 164 -0.95 -27.88 8.97
C TYR A 164 -2.20 -27.92 9.85
N PRO A 165 -2.60 -29.12 10.35
CA PRO A 165 -3.67 -29.24 11.32
C PRO A 165 -3.46 -28.33 12.54
N SER A 166 -4.55 -27.93 13.19
CA SER A 166 -4.52 -27.04 14.36
C SER A 166 -3.49 -27.47 15.40
N PHE A 167 -2.51 -26.60 15.66
CA PHE A 167 -1.46 -26.86 16.65
C PHE A 167 -1.97 -26.77 18.09
N VAL A 168 -3.04 -26.00 18.32
CA VAL A 168 -3.65 -25.85 19.65
C VAL A 168 -4.13 -27.22 20.15
N HIS A 169 -4.72 -28.01 19.25
CA HIS A 169 -5.15 -29.36 19.57
C HIS A 169 -3.95 -30.31 19.75
N LEU A 170 -2.94 -30.27 18.87
CA LEU A 170 -1.76 -31.14 18.97
C LEU A 170 -0.98 -30.94 20.28
N ARG A 171 -0.72 -29.69 20.69
CA ARG A 171 0.01 -29.40 21.93
C ARG A 171 -0.79 -29.79 23.18
N LYS A 172 -2.12 -29.69 23.12
CA LYS A 172 -3.01 -30.19 24.18
C LYS A 172 -2.94 -31.71 24.30
N TYR A 173 -2.89 -32.43 23.19
CA TYR A 173 -2.70 -33.89 23.19
C TYR A 173 -1.30 -34.31 23.66
N GLU A 174 -0.24 -33.59 23.27
CA GLU A 174 1.12 -33.85 23.78
C GLU A 174 1.21 -33.68 25.30
N LEU A 175 0.62 -32.62 25.85
CA LEU A 175 0.58 -32.40 27.30
C LEU A 175 -0.22 -33.50 28.03
N MET A 176 -1.33 -33.96 27.47
CA MET A 176 -2.11 -35.07 28.03
C MET A 176 -1.35 -36.40 27.97
N ALA A 177 -0.58 -36.65 26.91
CA ALA A 177 0.22 -37.87 26.76
C ALA A 177 1.44 -37.90 27.68
N LEU A 178 2.00 -36.74 28.05
CA LEU A 178 3.10 -36.62 29.04
C LEU A 178 2.61 -36.73 30.50
N GLN A 179 1.31 -36.64 30.74
CA GLN A 179 0.70 -36.75 32.07
C GLN A 179 0.17 -38.17 32.41
N ASN A 180 0.34 -39.13 31.51
CA ASN A 180 0.08 -40.57 31.72
C ASN A 180 1.40 -41.35 31.72
#